data_AF-A0ABD6D5H9-F1
#
_entry.id   AF-A0ABD6D5H9-F1
#
_cell.length_a   1.000
_cell.length_b   1.000
_cell.length_c   1.000
_cell.angle_alpha   90.00
_cell.angle_beta   90.00
_cell.angle_gamma   90.00
#
_symmetry.space_group_name_H-M   'P 1'
#
loop_
_entity.id
_entity.type
_entity.pdbx_description
1 polymer ?
#
loop_
_entity_poly.entity_id
_entity_poly.type
_entity_poly.pdbx_seq_one_letter_code
_entity_poly.pdbx_strand_id
1 'polypeptide(L)'
;MSRTGVRYAAGLLAVAVAAIHLYWAFPRLFTQFQAGMVPDPRPALFIISGVAILFGIAQILDGRDPEPIYLAGIGLMLVYLVGYVVWHAYSGHGGFFWPWAPAPITHDQSTVSLVVEHLLATPLDLASKILETLLLGLLVVLYRGEPQSTDEEIEAVVGSD
;
A
#
# COMPACT_ATOMS: atom_id res chain seq x y z
N MET A 1 8.75 -2.27 -22.55
CA MET A 1 9.40 -1.19 -21.78
C MET A 1 10.76 -1.67 -21.31
N SER A 2 11.77 -0.81 -21.27
CA SER A 2 13.03 -1.14 -20.59
C SER A 2 12.79 -1.26 -19.09
N ARG A 3 13.63 -2.03 -18.39
CA ARG A 3 13.57 -2.17 -16.93
C ARG A 3 13.58 -0.82 -16.21
N THR A 4 14.43 0.09 -16.68
CA THR A 4 14.51 1.48 -16.21
C THR A 4 13.17 2.21 -16.38
N GLY A 5 12.48 2.03 -17.52
CA GLY A 5 11.15 2.58 -17.73
C GLY A 5 10.11 2.03 -16.74
N VAL A 6 10.17 0.74 -16.40
CA VAL A 6 9.29 0.13 -15.38
C VAL A 6 9.58 0.71 -14.00
N ARG A 7 10.85 0.91 -13.63
CA ARG A 7 11.24 1.55 -12.36
C ARG A 7 10.71 2.98 -12.27
N TYR A 8 10.82 3.78 -13.33
CA TYR A 8 10.25 5.14 -13.32
C TYR A 8 8.73 5.15 -13.22
N ALA A 9 8.04 4.26 -13.93
CA ALA A 9 6.59 4.13 -13.83
C ALA A 9 6.15 3.70 -12.42
N ALA A 10 6.84 2.72 -11.82
CA ALA A 10 6.59 2.28 -10.45
C ALA A 10 6.85 3.41 -9.44
N GLY A 11 7.96 4.15 -9.58
CA GLY A 11 8.26 5.30 -8.73
C GLY A 11 7.19 6.38 -8.80
N LEU A 12 6.72 6.73 -10.00
CA LEU A 12 5.64 7.70 -10.18
C LEU A 12 4.33 7.24 -9.52
N LEU A 13 3.94 5.98 -9.72
CA LEU A 13 2.77 5.39 -9.09
C LEU A 13 2.91 5.38 -7.56
N ALA A 14 4.09 5.04 -7.04
CA ALA A 14 4.36 5.03 -5.60
C ALA A 14 4.22 6.44 -4.98
N VAL A 15 4.73 7.48 -5.65
CA VAL A 15 4.52 8.87 -5.23
C VAL A 15 3.04 9.22 -5.25
N ALA A 16 2.29 8.86 -6.31
CA ALA A 16 0.86 9.13 -6.39
C ALA A 16 0.06 8.44 -5.28
N VAL A 17 0.35 7.16 -5.00
CA VAL A 17 -0.27 6.39 -3.92
C VAL A 17 0.05 7.05 -2.57
N ALA A 18 1.31 7.38 -2.29
CA ALA A 18 1.70 8.06 -1.05
C ALA A 18 0.98 9.41 -0.90
N ALA A 19 0.91 10.20 -1.96
CA ALA A 19 0.25 11.50 -1.97
C ALA A 19 -1.24 11.40 -1.65
N ILE A 20 -1.97 10.44 -2.26
CA ILE A 20 -3.39 10.22 -1.98
C ILE A 20 -3.62 9.86 -0.51
N HIS A 21 -2.80 8.94 0.03
CA HIS A 21 -2.92 8.52 1.42
C HIS A 21 -2.63 9.66 2.39
N LEU A 22 -1.56 10.43 2.17
CA LEU A 22 -1.22 11.59 2.99
C LEU A 22 -2.28 12.70 2.91
N TYR A 23 -2.77 12.99 1.70
CA TYR A 23 -3.83 13.97 1.46
C TYR A 23 -5.12 13.61 2.19
N TRP A 24 -5.54 12.35 2.12
CA TRP A 24 -6.76 11.90 2.79
C TRP A 24 -6.58 11.84 4.31
N ALA A 25 -5.43 11.37 4.78
CA ALA A 25 -5.19 11.05 6.17
C ALA A 25 -4.88 12.26 7.03
N PHE A 26 -4.03 13.19 6.57
CA PHE A 26 -3.56 14.32 7.38
C PHE A 26 -4.70 15.15 8.00
N PRO A 27 -5.68 15.67 7.24
CA PRO A 27 -6.75 16.47 7.84
C PRO A 27 -7.61 15.66 8.82
N ARG A 28 -7.82 14.37 8.55
CA ARG A 28 -8.61 13.48 9.43
C ARG A 28 -7.90 13.20 10.74
N LEU A 29 -6.60 12.90 10.68
CA LEU A 29 -5.80 12.68 11.87
C LEU A 29 -5.75 13.95 12.73
N PHE A 30 -5.59 15.12 12.10
CA PHE A 30 -5.58 16.40 12.80
C PHE A 30 -6.91 16.66 13.52
N THR A 31 -8.05 16.45 12.86
CA THR A 31 -9.38 16.59 13.48
C THR A 31 -9.55 15.64 14.69
N GLN A 32 -9.10 14.40 14.58
CA GLN A 32 -9.13 13.44 15.68
C GLN A 32 -8.29 13.89 16.88
N PHE A 33 -7.08 14.39 16.62
CA PHE A 33 -6.22 14.96 17.67
C PHE A 33 -6.85 16.18 18.34
N GLN A 34 -7.46 17.09 17.57
CA GLN A 34 -8.16 18.24 18.13
C GLN A 34 -9.35 17.84 19.01
N ALA A 35 -10.06 16.76 18.63
CA ALA A 35 -11.16 16.20 19.41
C ALA A 35 -10.69 15.38 20.62
N GLY A 36 -9.39 15.10 20.76
CA GLY A 36 -8.85 14.28 21.85
C GLY A 36 -9.26 12.80 21.79
N MET A 37 -9.69 12.31 20.62
CA MET A 37 -10.17 10.93 20.43
C MET A 37 -9.74 10.37 19.09
N VAL A 38 -9.43 9.07 19.04
CA VAL A 38 -8.96 8.38 17.82
C VAL A 38 -9.91 7.24 17.44
N PRO A 39 -11.14 7.54 17.00
CA PRO A 39 -12.12 6.51 16.64
C PRO A 39 -11.77 5.77 15.33
N ASP A 40 -11.00 6.40 14.44
CA ASP A 40 -10.54 5.81 13.19
C ASP A 40 -9.00 5.69 13.20
N PRO A 41 -8.43 4.47 13.16
CA PRO A 41 -6.99 4.25 13.12
C PRO A 41 -6.38 4.50 11.73
N ARG A 42 -7.18 4.50 10.65
CA ARG A 42 -6.68 4.58 9.26
C ARG A 42 -5.83 5.81 8.98
N PRO A 43 -6.19 7.04 9.43
CA PRO A 43 -5.37 8.22 9.17
C PRO A 43 -3.93 8.09 9.68
N ALA A 44 -3.73 7.55 10.88
CA ALA A 44 -2.37 7.36 11.41
C ALA A 44 -1.60 6.32 10.57
N LEU A 45 -2.23 5.18 10.28
CA LEU A 45 -1.64 4.12 9.48
C LEU A 45 -1.25 4.60 8.08
N PHE A 46 -2.12 5.36 7.42
CA PHE A 46 -1.90 5.91 6.08
C PHE A 46 -0.81 6.98 6.02
N ILE A 47 -0.63 7.77 7.09
CA ILE A 47 0.51 8.68 7.20
C ILE A 47 1.81 7.88 7.33
N ILE A 48 1.86 6.92 8.26
CA ILE A 48 3.05 6.09 8.50
C ILE A 48 3.45 5.37 7.21
N SER A 49 2.50 4.75 6.54
CA SER A 49 2.76 4.01 5.31
C SER A 49 3.09 4.91 4.11
N GLY A 50 2.46 6.09 4.01
CA GLY A 50 2.81 7.09 3.00
C GLY A 50 4.26 7.56 3.14
N VAL A 51 4.70 7.83 4.37
CA VAL A 51 6.11 8.16 4.68
C VAL A 51 7.03 6.98 4.38
N ALA A 52 6.63 5.75 4.73
CA ALA A 52 7.42 4.56 4.43
C ALA A 52 7.62 4.33 2.92
N ILE A 53 6.62 4.64 2.08
CA ILE A 53 6.76 4.59 0.62
C ILE A 53 7.81 5.60 0.14
N LEU A 54 7.73 6.86 0.60
CA LEU A 54 8.71 7.90 0.23
C LEU A 54 10.13 7.52 0.68
N PHE A 55 10.25 6.93 1.88
CA PHE A 55 11.51 6.40 2.38
C PHE A 55 12.03 5.27 1.48
N GLY A 56 11.19 4.29 1.10
CA GLY A 56 11.57 3.22 0.17
C GLY A 56 12.11 3.75 -1.16
N ILE A 57 11.47 4.80 -1.71
CA ILE A 57 11.96 5.47 -2.93
C ILE A 57 13.35 6.08 -2.69
N ALA A 58 13.53 6.84 -1.60
CA ALA A 58 14.82 7.46 -1.28
C ALA A 58 15.94 6.42 -1.17
N GLN A 59 15.67 5.27 -0.56
CA GLN A 59 16.64 4.18 -0.40
C GLN A 59 17.10 3.61 -1.75
N ILE A 60 16.19 3.46 -2.72
CA ILE A 60 16.54 3.03 -4.08
C ILE A 60 17.38 4.10 -4.79
N LEU A 61 17.02 5.38 -4.64
CA LEU A 61 17.77 6.50 -5.22
C LEU A 61 19.17 6.63 -4.64
N ASP A 62 19.35 6.26 -3.37
CA ASP A 62 20.65 6.18 -2.68
C ASP A 62 21.48 4.93 -3.10
N GLY A 63 20.97 4.11 -4.02
CA GLY A 63 21.68 2.95 -4.56
C GLY A 63 21.62 1.71 -3.67
N ARG A 64 20.69 1.62 -2.71
CA ARG A 64 20.49 0.39 -1.92
C ARG A 64 19.86 -0.70 -2.78
N ASP A 65 20.07 -1.94 -2.34
CA ASP A 65 19.46 -3.11 -2.95
C ASP A 65 17.93 -2.92 -3.04
N PRO A 66 17.37 -2.92 -4.27
CA PRO A 66 15.96 -2.68 -4.47
C PRO A 66 15.08 -3.89 -4.15
N GLU A 67 15.62 -5.11 -4.08
CA GLU A 67 14.82 -6.33 -3.91
C GLU A 67 13.98 -6.32 -2.60
N PRO A 68 14.55 -6.07 -1.42
CA PRO A 68 13.78 -5.98 -0.17
C PRO A 68 12.75 -4.85 -0.20
N ILE A 69 13.06 -3.77 -0.91
CA ILE A 69 12.21 -2.58 -1.01
C ILE A 69 10.99 -2.88 -1.88
N TYR A 70 11.17 -3.59 -2.99
CA TYR A 70 10.06 -4.07 -3.81
C TYR A 70 9.18 -5.04 -3.04
N LEU A 71 9.77 -5.98 -2.29
CA LEU A 71 9.01 -6.94 -1.49
C LEU A 71 8.18 -6.24 -0.41
N ALA A 72 8.77 -5.27 0.30
CA ALA A 72 8.06 -4.45 1.28
C ALA A 72 6.91 -3.66 0.61
N GLY A 73 7.15 -3.08 -0.57
CA GLY A 73 6.12 -2.39 -1.35
C GLY A 73 4.97 -3.31 -1.78
N ILE A 74 5.27 -4.53 -2.23
CA ILE A 74 4.27 -5.57 -2.56
C ILE A 74 3.41 -5.87 -1.33
N GLY A 75 4.05 -6.15 -0.20
CA GLY A 75 3.36 -6.42 1.06
C GLY A 75 2.44 -5.28 1.45
N LEU A 76 2.91 -4.04 1.35
CA LEU A 76 2.12 -2.86 1.66
C LEU A 76 0.91 -2.68 0.73
N MET A 77 1.07 -2.89 -0.58
CA MET A 77 -0.06 -2.81 -1.52
C MET A 77 -1.12 -3.88 -1.22
N LEU A 78 -0.68 -5.10 -0.89
CA LEU A 78 -1.60 -6.17 -0.48
C LEU A 78 -2.35 -5.80 0.80
N VAL A 79 -1.68 -5.19 1.78
CA VAL A 79 -2.32 -4.67 3.00
C VAL A 79 -3.37 -3.62 2.68
N TYR A 80 -3.12 -2.70 1.74
CA TYR A 80 -4.13 -1.71 1.33
C TYR A 80 -5.34 -2.31 0.62
N LEU A 81 -5.13 -3.29 -0.25
CA LEU A 81 -6.19 -3.93 -1.02
C LEU A 81 -7.05 -4.85 -0.14
N VAL A 82 -6.41 -5.74 0.61
CA VAL A 82 -7.11 -6.65 1.54
C VAL A 82 -7.71 -5.86 2.70
N GLY A 83 -6.97 -4.90 3.23
CA GLY A 83 -7.44 -4.02 4.30
C GLY A 83 -8.69 -3.24 3.92
N TYR A 84 -8.81 -2.78 2.67
CA TYR A 84 -10.04 -2.13 2.16
C TYR A 84 -11.24 -3.07 2.23
N VAL A 85 -11.10 -4.30 1.73
CA VAL A 85 -12.17 -5.31 1.76
C VAL A 85 -12.55 -5.65 3.20
N VAL A 86 -11.56 -5.92 4.06
CA VAL A 86 -11.78 -6.23 5.48
C VAL A 86 -12.46 -5.07 6.19
N TRP A 87 -12.02 -3.84 5.94
CA TRP A 87 -12.58 -2.65 6.58
C TRP A 87 -14.07 -2.49 6.27
N HIS A 88 -14.42 -2.54 4.99
CA HIS A 88 -15.78 -2.24 4.52
C HIS A 88 -16.75 -3.41 4.63
N ALA A 89 -16.29 -4.65 4.54
CA ALA A 89 -17.20 -5.80 4.52
C ALA A 89 -17.20 -6.65 5.80
N TYR A 90 -16.11 -6.66 6.57
CA TYR A 90 -15.96 -7.61 7.68
C TYR A 90 -15.80 -6.94 9.04
N SER A 91 -15.13 -5.79 9.12
CA SER A 91 -14.84 -5.16 10.41
C SER A 91 -15.95 -4.25 10.93
N GLY A 92 -16.96 -3.95 10.11
CA GLY A 92 -17.97 -2.93 10.42
C GLY A 92 -17.33 -1.56 10.65
N HIS A 93 -16.39 -1.15 9.79
CA HIS A 93 -15.62 0.09 9.94
C HIS A 93 -14.76 0.15 11.22
N GLY A 94 -14.13 -0.98 11.56
CA GLY A 94 -13.22 -1.11 12.69
C GLY A 94 -13.86 -1.63 13.98
N GLY A 95 -15.20 -1.70 14.07
CA GLY A 95 -15.93 -2.14 15.26
C GLY A 95 -15.58 -3.55 15.75
N PHE A 96 -15.01 -4.40 14.89
CA PHE A 96 -14.54 -5.75 15.28
C PHE A 96 -13.23 -5.75 16.09
N PHE A 97 -12.29 -4.82 15.84
CA PHE A 97 -10.93 -4.91 16.39
C PHE A 97 -10.38 -3.61 16.98
N TRP A 98 -11.00 -2.46 16.70
CA TRP A 98 -10.56 -1.18 17.21
C TRP A 98 -11.39 -0.78 18.43
N PRO A 99 -10.80 -0.66 19.65
CA PRO A 99 -11.55 -0.48 20.89
C PRO A 99 -12.43 0.77 20.94
N TRP A 100 -12.10 1.78 20.13
CA TRP A 100 -12.79 3.07 20.10
C TRP A 100 -13.63 3.26 18.83
N ALA A 101 -13.79 2.21 18.02
CA ALA A 101 -14.63 2.29 16.84
C ALA A 101 -16.12 2.36 17.23
N PRO A 102 -16.94 3.02 16.40
CA PRO A 102 -18.39 2.96 16.54
C PRO A 102 -18.91 1.51 16.50
N ALA A 103 -20.13 1.31 17.00
CA ALA A 103 -20.79 0.01 16.89
C ALA A 103 -20.84 -0.45 15.42
N PRO A 104 -20.55 -1.73 15.13
CA PRO A 104 -20.55 -2.24 13.76
C PRO A 104 -21.89 -2.00 13.06
N ILE A 105 -21.83 -1.53 11.81
CA ILE A 105 -22.99 -1.48 10.92
C ILE A 105 -23.13 -2.85 10.25
N THR A 106 -24.30 -3.48 10.37
CA THR A 106 -24.60 -4.76 9.72
C THR A 106 -25.21 -4.55 8.34
N HIS A 107 -24.82 -5.38 7.37
CA HIS A 107 -25.35 -5.37 6.01
C HIS A 107 -26.03 -6.71 5.69
N ASP A 108 -27.12 -6.68 4.93
CA ASP A 108 -27.86 -7.83 4.41
C ASP A 108 -27.40 -8.27 3.01
N GLN A 109 -26.52 -7.49 2.39
CA GLN A 109 -25.98 -7.72 1.05
C GLN A 109 -24.77 -8.68 1.03
N SER A 110 -24.41 -9.17 -0.16
CA SER A 110 -23.16 -9.92 -0.37
C SER A 110 -21.92 -9.04 -0.21
N THR A 111 -20.81 -9.62 0.26
CA THR A 111 -19.50 -8.96 0.41
C THR A 111 -19.05 -8.24 -0.88
N VAL A 112 -19.20 -8.89 -2.04
CA VAL A 112 -18.75 -8.32 -3.32
C VAL A 112 -19.58 -7.10 -3.69
N SER A 113 -20.90 -7.19 -3.58
CA SER A 113 -21.81 -6.06 -3.84
C SER A 113 -21.46 -4.86 -2.96
N LEU A 114 -21.26 -5.11 -1.67
CA LEU A 114 -20.95 -4.07 -0.69
C LEU A 114 -19.61 -3.36 -0.98
N VAL A 115 -18.57 -4.12 -1.31
CA VAL A 115 -17.24 -3.56 -1.65
C VAL A 115 -17.30 -2.74 -2.94
N VAL A 116 -18.00 -3.24 -3.96
CA VAL A 116 -18.19 -2.53 -5.23
C VAL A 116 -18.96 -1.24 -5.03
N GLU A 117 -20.05 -1.27 -4.25
CA GLU A 117 -20.85 -0.08 -3.93
C GLU A 117 -19.97 0.99 -3.27
N HIS A 118 -19.19 0.63 -2.25
CA HIS A 118 -18.27 1.56 -1.59
C HIS A 118 -17.21 2.12 -2.54
N LEU A 119 -16.64 1.26 -3.39
CA LEU A 119 -15.61 1.68 -4.34
C LEU A 119 -16.15 2.68 -5.36
N LEU A 120 -17.39 2.51 -5.81
CA LEU A 120 -18.03 3.40 -6.78
C LEU A 120 -18.62 4.66 -6.13
N ALA A 121 -18.91 4.63 -4.82
CA ALA A 121 -19.44 5.79 -4.09
C ALA A 121 -18.42 6.93 -3.98
N THR A 122 -17.11 6.61 -3.92
CA THR A 122 -16.05 7.59 -3.76
C THR A 122 -15.03 7.51 -4.91
N PRO A 123 -14.99 8.48 -5.84
CA PRO A 123 -14.04 8.46 -6.95
C PRO A 123 -12.57 8.37 -6.53
N LEU A 124 -12.22 8.95 -5.37
CA LEU A 124 -10.86 8.87 -4.82
C LEU A 124 -10.50 7.45 -4.36
N ASP A 125 -11.45 6.71 -3.79
CA ASP A 125 -11.22 5.33 -3.34
C ASP A 125 -10.97 4.43 -4.56
N LEU A 126 -11.80 4.57 -5.60
CA LEU A 126 -11.60 3.88 -6.89
C LEU A 126 -10.23 4.19 -7.50
N ALA A 127 -9.89 5.49 -7.60
CA ALA A 127 -8.60 5.91 -8.14
C ALA A 127 -7.43 5.32 -7.33
N SER A 128 -7.50 5.36 -5.99
CA SER A 128 -6.48 4.78 -5.12
C SER A 128 -6.30 3.29 -5.36
N LYS A 129 -7.39 2.50 -5.39
CA LYS A 129 -7.30 1.04 -5.61
C LYS A 129 -6.76 0.68 -6.99
N ILE A 130 -7.08 1.46 -8.03
CA ILE A 130 -6.49 1.26 -9.36
C ILE A 130 -4.98 1.49 -9.30
N LEU A 131 -4.53 2.62 -8.72
CA LEU A 131 -3.11 2.95 -8.64
C LEU A 131 -2.31 1.95 -7.80
N GLU A 132 -2.86 1.51 -6.66
CA GLU A 132 -2.26 0.48 -5.82
C GLU A 132 -2.14 -0.85 -6.54
N THR A 133 -3.16 -1.25 -7.31
CA THR A 133 -3.15 -2.49 -8.10
C THR A 133 -2.12 -2.44 -9.21
N LEU A 134 -2.04 -1.31 -9.93
CA LEU A 134 -1.02 -1.11 -10.97
C LEU A 134 0.39 -1.11 -10.38
N LEU A 135 0.59 -0.43 -9.26
CA LEU A 135 1.88 -0.39 -8.55
C LEU A 135 2.28 -1.79 -8.09
N LEU A 136 1.36 -2.54 -7.48
CA LEU A 136 1.58 -3.93 -7.08
C LEU A 136 2.07 -4.78 -8.28
N GLY A 137 1.40 -4.66 -9.42
CA GLY A 137 1.79 -5.37 -10.64
C GLY A 137 3.22 -5.03 -11.09
N LEU A 138 3.57 -3.74 -11.12
CA LEU A 138 4.93 -3.31 -11.51
C LEU A 138 5.99 -3.77 -10.51
N LEU A 139 5.71 -3.70 -9.20
CA LEU A 139 6.63 -4.16 -8.17
C LEU A 139 6.87 -5.67 -8.26
N VAL A 140 5.84 -6.47 -8.53
CA VAL A 140 5.98 -7.92 -8.77
C VAL A 140 6.85 -8.20 -10.00
N VAL A 141 6.67 -7.45 -11.09
CA VAL A 141 7.52 -7.58 -12.28
C VAL A 141 8.97 -7.22 -11.97
N LEU A 142 9.21 -6.15 -11.22
CA LEU A 142 10.55 -5.72 -10.84
C LEU A 142 11.23 -6.72 -9.90
N TYR A 143 10.52 -7.19 -8.87
CA TYR A 143 11.01 -8.18 -7.90
C TYR A 143 11.44 -9.49 -8.58
N ARG A 144 10.60 -10.03 -9.48
CA ARG A 144 10.92 -11.27 -10.21
C ARG A 144 12.06 -11.14 -11.20
N GLY A 145 12.39 -9.92 -11.61
CA GLY A 145 13.43 -9.68 -12.59
C GLY A 145 14.81 -9.43 -11.97
N GLU A 146 14.95 -9.10 -10.68
CA GLU A 146 16.28 -8.84 -10.09
C GLU A 146 17.08 -10.15 -10.08
N PRO A 147 18.34 -10.16 -10.55
CA PRO A 147 19.22 -11.30 -10.35
C PRO A 147 19.31 -11.55 -8.84
N GLN A 148 19.03 -12.78 -8.40
CA GLN A 148 19.18 -13.10 -6.98
C GLN A 148 20.67 -13.03 -6.65
N SER A 149 21.05 -12.29 -5.60
CA SER A 149 22.45 -12.14 -5.21
C SER A 149 23.15 -13.48 -4.98
N THR A 150 22.38 -14.52 -4.64
CA THR A 150 22.85 -15.91 -4.51
C THR A 150 23.36 -16.51 -5.81
N ASP A 151 22.83 -16.12 -6.96
CA ASP A 151 23.24 -16.69 -8.26
C ASP A 151 24.62 -16.15 -8.67
N GLU A 152 24.88 -14.85 -8.50
CA GLU A 152 26.18 -14.23 -8.78
C GLU A 152 27.27 -14.68 -7.79
N GLU A 153 26.93 -14.82 -6.50
CA GLU A 153 27.88 -15.29 -5.48
C GLU A 153 28.25 -16.77 -5.68
N ILE A 154 27.29 -17.61 -6.07
CA ILE A 154 27.55 -19.02 -6.41
C ILE A 154 28.36 -19.13 -7.71
N GLU A 155 28.02 -18.36 -8.74
CA GLU A 155 28.76 -18.38 -10.02
C GLU A 155 30.20 -17.86 -9.86
N ALA A 156 30.43 -16.84 -9.02
CA ALA A 156 31.76 -16.36 -8.70
C ALA A 156 32.62 -17.37 -7.91
N VAL A 157 31.98 -18.21 -7.08
CA VAL A 157 32.66 -19.28 -6.32
C VAL A 157 32.92 -20.52 -7.18
N VAL A 158 32.06 -20.82 -8.15
CA VAL A 158 32.19 -22.02 -9.02
C VAL A 158 33.04 -21.74 -10.26
N GLY A 159 33.11 -20.50 -10.75
CA GLY A 159 33.88 -20.10 -11.92
C GLY A 159 35.36 -19.81 -11.67
N SER A 160 35.87 -20.03 -10.45
CA SER A 160 37.27 -19.80 -10.06
C SER A 160 38.16 -21.04 -10.13
N ASP A 161 37.68 -22.15 -10.68
CA ASP A 161 38.44 -23.39 -10.96
C ASP A 161 38.98 -23.43 -12.40
#